data_AF-A0A7S2C6P7-F1
#
_entry.id   AF-A0A7S2C6P7-F1
#
_cell.length_a   1.000
_cell.length_b   1.000
_cell.length_c   1.000
_cell.angle_alpha   90.00
_cell.angle_beta   90.00
_cell.angle_gamma   90.00
#
_symmetry.space_group_name_H-M   'P 1'
#
loop_
_entity.id
_entity.type
_entity.pdbx_description
1 polymer ?
#
loop_
_entity_poly.entity_id
_entity_poly.type
_entity_poly.pdbx_seq_one_letter_code
_entity_poly.pdbx_strand_id
1 'polypeptide(L)'
;NHSSFMLVDCRTPEEREVSMIEGEGLLVVSAEEFAGRATEILNGNPDLTVVTYCTVGGRSGIWSKRFLERFAQEGRWEGPPEALNRKVLNLLGGIAGWLHSGGKLSCKGRPTAYLHPWCHAFLDLFPLTGLQMQFDETMPDPADALCFAACKSSCEDAPDKGVPQKLLQLCTTLPREVISDSLTRAMRSVLAYED
;
A
#
# COMPACT_ATOMS: atom_id res chain seq x y z
N ASN A 1 -4.88 1.24 28.39
CA ASN A 1 -5.12 0.26 27.31
C ASN A 1 -4.72 0.88 26.00
N HIS A 2 -3.53 0.55 25.51
CA HIS A 2 -3.10 1.00 24.18
C HIS A 2 -3.52 -0.07 23.17
N SER A 3 -4.40 0.27 22.24
CA SER A 3 -4.66 -0.58 21.07
C SER A 3 -3.34 -0.81 20.35
N SER A 4 -2.99 -2.08 20.15
CA SER A 4 -1.78 -2.47 19.43
C SER A 4 -2.11 -2.61 17.95
N PHE A 5 -1.22 -2.12 17.09
CA PHE A 5 -1.33 -2.27 15.65
C PHE A 5 -0.19 -3.14 15.11
N MET A 6 -0.51 -4.04 14.20
CA MET A 6 0.46 -4.76 13.39
C MET A 6 0.19 -4.45 11.92
N LEU A 7 1.23 -4.12 11.17
CA LEU A 7 1.11 -3.92 9.73
C LEU A 7 1.52 -5.19 8.98
N VAL A 8 0.75 -5.52 7.95
CA VAL A 8 1.03 -6.64 7.04
C VAL A 8 1.25 -6.08 5.66
N ASP A 9 2.48 -6.14 5.19
CA ASP A 9 2.88 -5.67 3.88
C ASP A 9 2.67 -6.77 2.84
N CYS A 10 1.69 -6.55 1.96
CA CYS A 10 1.30 -7.45 0.88
C CYS A 10 2.01 -7.13 -0.45
N ARG A 11 3.04 -6.30 -0.44
CA ARG A 11 3.91 -6.07 -1.60
C ARG A 11 4.89 -7.22 -1.80
N THR A 12 5.49 -7.28 -2.98
CA THR A 12 6.48 -8.32 -3.30
C THR A 12 7.75 -8.16 -2.45
N PRO A 13 8.61 -9.19 -2.35
CA PRO A 13 9.90 -9.08 -1.69
C PRO A 13 10.74 -7.91 -2.20
N GLU A 14 10.80 -7.72 -3.51
CA GLU A 14 11.59 -6.68 -4.19
C GLU A 14 11.12 -5.28 -3.76
N GLU A 15 9.79 -5.06 -3.73
CA GLU A 15 9.21 -3.81 -3.24
C GLU A 15 9.53 -3.51 -1.78
N ARG A 16 9.59 -4.56 -0.94
CA ARG A 16 9.87 -4.47 0.49
C ARG A 16 11.35 -4.24 0.78
N GLU A 17 12.24 -4.75 -0.07
CA GLU A 17 13.68 -4.54 0.04
C GLU A 17 14.05 -3.06 -0.12
N VAL A 18 13.32 -2.33 -0.96
CA VAL A 18 13.49 -0.89 -1.14
C VAL A 18 13.06 -0.12 0.11
N SER A 19 11.88 -0.41 0.63
CA SER A 19 11.34 0.29 1.81
C SER A 19 10.12 -0.42 2.40
N MET A 20 9.78 -0.09 3.64
CA MET A 20 8.53 -0.45 4.34
C MET A 20 8.03 0.76 5.14
N ILE A 21 6.77 0.72 5.60
CA ILE A 21 6.22 1.76 6.48
C ILE A 21 7.04 1.82 7.78
N GLU A 22 7.40 3.03 8.20
CA GLU A 22 8.08 3.29 9.47
C GLU A 22 7.09 3.83 10.51
N GLY A 23 7.21 3.37 11.76
CA GLY A 23 6.58 4.01 12.91
C GLY A 23 7.07 3.43 14.22
N GLU A 24 7.11 4.26 15.25
CA GLU A 24 7.54 3.83 16.58
C GLU A 24 6.60 2.76 17.13
N GLY A 25 7.16 1.61 17.52
CA GLY A 25 6.39 0.48 18.04
C GLY A 25 5.53 -0.26 17.00
N LEU A 26 5.60 0.10 15.71
CA LEU A 26 4.92 -0.64 14.66
C LEU A 26 5.72 -1.88 14.26
N LEU A 27 5.10 -3.04 14.41
CA LEU A 27 5.61 -4.27 13.83
C LEU A 27 5.08 -4.40 12.40
N VAL A 28 5.98 -4.52 11.44
CA VAL A 28 5.67 -4.76 10.02
C VAL A 28 6.15 -6.15 9.63
N VAL A 29 5.25 -6.98 9.11
CA VAL A 29 5.54 -8.36 8.66
C VAL A 29 5.04 -8.57 7.22
N SER A 30 5.46 -9.66 6.58
CA SER A 30 4.91 -10.10 5.31
C SER A 30 3.56 -10.77 5.45
N ALA A 31 2.82 -10.75 4.35
CA ALA A 31 1.59 -11.49 4.20
C ALA A 31 1.79 -13.00 4.52
N GLU A 32 2.92 -13.57 4.12
CA GLU A 32 3.26 -14.96 4.37
C GLU A 32 3.62 -15.21 5.85
N GLU A 33 4.49 -14.35 6.42
CA GLU A 33 4.87 -14.40 7.83
C GLU A 33 3.65 -14.29 8.75
N PHE A 34 2.72 -13.38 8.43
CA PHE A 34 1.47 -13.24 9.14
C PHE A 34 0.57 -14.48 8.96
N ALA A 35 0.36 -14.96 7.72
CA ALA A 35 -0.53 -16.09 7.46
C ALA A 35 -0.08 -17.37 8.19
N GLY A 36 1.24 -17.62 8.27
CA GLY A 36 1.82 -18.74 9.00
C GLY A 36 1.57 -18.70 10.52
N ARG A 37 1.33 -17.51 11.07
CA ARG A 37 1.15 -17.29 12.53
C ARG A 37 -0.21 -16.72 12.90
N ALA A 38 -1.11 -16.56 11.94
CA ALA A 38 -2.34 -15.80 12.12
C ALA A 38 -3.26 -16.35 13.22
N THR A 39 -3.29 -17.67 13.43
CA THR A 39 -4.09 -18.30 14.51
C THR A 39 -3.60 -17.86 15.88
N GLU A 40 -2.30 -17.98 16.13
CA GLU A 40 -1.67 -17.52 17.37
C GLU A 40 -1.87 -16.02 17.57
N ILE A 41 -1.62 -15.22 16.53
CA ILE A 41 -1.68 -13.76 16.58
C ILE A 41 -3.11 -13.28 16.87
N LEU A 42 -4.09 -13.75 16.10
CA LEU A 42 -5.47 -13.25 16.16
C LEU A 42 -6.20 -13.75 17.42
N ASN A 43 -6.06 -15.02 17.78
CA ASN A 43 -6.73 -15.57 18.97
C ASN A 43 -6.00 -15.16 20.26
N GLY A 44 -4.67 -15.06 20.24
CA GLY A 44 -3.87 -14.71 21.41
C GLY A 44 -3.86 -13.21 21.77
N ASN A 45 -4.28 -12.33 20.85
CA ASN A 45 -4.23 -10.88 21.05
C ASN A 45 -5.61 -10.22 20.79
N PRO A 46 -6.52 -10.22 21.78
CA PRO A 46 -7.88 -9.70 21.62
C PRO A 46 -7.94 -8.18 21.39
N ASP A 47 -6.88 -7.42 21.69
CA ASP A 47 -6.82 -5.97 21.45
C ASP A 47 -5.97 -5.58 20.22
N LEU A 48 -5.37 -6.55 19.52
CA LEU A 48 -4.58 -6.29 18.33
C LEU A 48 -5.48 -6.00 17.12
N THR A 49 -5.16 -4.96 16.36
CA THR A 49 -5.68 -4.72 15.02
C THR A 49 -4.56 -4.95 14.00
N VAL A 50 -4.84 -5.83 13.03
CA VAL A 50 -3.97 -6.11 11.90
C VAL A 50 -4.38 -5.19 10.76
N VAL A 51 -3.43 -4.45 10.19
CA VAL A 51 -3.67 -3.54 9.08
C VAL A 51 -2.81 -3.97 7.90
N THR A 52 -3.45 -4.44 6.83
CA THR A 52 -2.79 -4.84 5.61
C THR A 52 -2.58 -3.64 4.71
N TYR A 53 -1.49 -3.61 3.96
CA TYR A 53 -1.25 -2.56 2.97
C TYR A 53 -0.47 -3.09 1.78
N CYS A 54 -0.59 -2.38 0.66
CA CYS A 54 0.34 -2.51 -0.46
C CYS A 54 0.67 -1.10 -0.97
N THR A 55 1.10 -0.98 -2.22
CA THR A 55 1.39 0.31 -2.87
C THR A 55 0.22 1.29 -2.78
N VAL A 56 -0.99 0.84 -3.18
CA VAL A 56 -2.20 1.68 -3.31
C VAL A 56 -3.45 1.09 -2.63
N GLY A 57 -3.31 -0.05 -1.94
CA GLY A 57 -4.41 -0.70 -1.20
C GLY A 57 -5.22 -1.76 -1.97
N GLY A 58 -4.96 -1.97 -3.27
CA GLY A 58 -5.67 -2.97 -4.09
C GLY A 58 -5.30 -4.41 -3.74
N ARG A 59 -4.01 -4.77 -3.89
CA ARG A 59 -3.49 -6.12 -3.58
C ARG A 59 -3.76 -6.54 -2.13
N SER A 60 -3.56 -5.63 -1.17
CA SER A 60 -3.83 -5.90 0.24
C SER A 60 -5.31 -6.09 0.54
N GLY A 61 -6.21 -5.38 -0.14
CA GLY A 61 -7.65 -5.59 -0.03
C GLY A 61 -8.08 -6.98 -0.51
N ILE A 62 -7.61 -7.40 -1.70
CA ILE A 62 -7.86 -8.74 -2.25
C ILE A 62 -7.30 -9.82 -1.33
N TRP A 63 -6.05 -9.64 -0.88
CA TRP A 63 -5.40 -10.57 0.04
C TRP A 63 -6.18 -10.70 1.34
N SER A 64 -6.60 -9.60 1.96
CA SER A 64 -7.35 -9.61 3.23
C SER A 64 -8.67 -10.35 3.10
N LYS A 65 -9.41 -10.11 2.02
CA LYS A 65 -10.67 -10.81 1.74
C LYS A 65 -10.44 -12.32 1.64
N ARG A 66 -9.51 -12.75 0.80
CA ARG A 66 -9.18 -14.18 0.60
C ARG A 66 -8.69 -14.83 1.89
N PHE A 67 -7.86 -14.10 2.66
CA PHE A 67 -7.35 -14.56 3.95
C PHE A 67 -8.50 -14.80 4.94
N LEU A 68 -9.39 -13.82 5.14
CA LEU A 68 -10.50 -13.93 6.09
C LEU A 68 -11.48 -15.04 5.71
N GLU A 69 -11.81 -15.17 4.43
CA GLU A 69 -12.67 -16.25 3.92
C GLU A 69 -12.09 -17.64 4.24
N ARG A 70 -10.81 -17.86 3.92
CA ARG A 70 -10.13 -19.14 4.22
C ARG A 70 -10.00 -19.38 5.71
N PHE A 71 -9.59 -18.37 6.47
CA PHE A 71 -9.38 -18.47 7.90
C PHE A 71 -10.66 -18.83 8.66
N ALA A 72 -11.81 -18.28 8.22
CA ALA A 72 -13.12 -18.65 8.74
C ALA A 72 -13.54 -20.07 8.30
N GLN A 73 -13.35 -20.43 7.02
CA GLN A 73 -13.68 -21.76 6.50
C GLN A 73 -12.89 -22.89 7.18
N GLU A 74 -11.62 -22.63 7.51
CA GLU A 74 -10.73 -23.56 8.21
C GLU A 74 -11.04 -23.66 9.71
N GLY A 75 -11.97 -22.87 10.25
CA GLY A 75 -12.33 -22.88 11.67
C GLY A 75 -11.20 -22.39 12.59
N ARG A 76 -10.30 -21.54 12.08
CA ARG A 76 -9.11 -21.06 12.81
C ARG A 76 -9.38 -19.86 13.73
N TRP A 77 -10.59 -19.31 13.68
CA TRP A 77 -11.04 -18.19 14.51
C TRP A 77 -11.88 -18.68 15.67
N GLU A 78 -11.51 -18.28 16.90
CA GLU A 78 -12.20 -18.70 18.13
C GLU A 78 -13.26 -17.67 18.61
N GLY A 79 -13.27 -16.48 18.03
CA GLY A 79 -14.20 -15.41 18.42
C GLY A 79 -15.52 -15.40 17.63
N PRO A 80 -16.40 -14.42 17.90
CA PRO A 80 -17.61 -14.22 17.11
C PRO A 80 -17.28 -13.90 15.63
N PRO A 81 -18.02 -14.43 14.64
CA PRO A 81 -17.74 -14.20 13.22
C PRO A 81 -17.65 -12.72 12.82
N GLU A 82 -18.50 -11.86 13.39
CA GLU A 82 -18.53 -10.42 13.13
C GLU A 82 -17.30 -9.67 13.68
N ALA A 83 -16.59 -10.27 14.65
CA ALA A 83 -15.39 -9.67 15.21
C ALA A 83 -14.17 -9.88 14.30
N LEU A 84 -14.13 -10.95 13.51
CA LEU A 84 -13.01 -11.26 12.61
C LEU A 84 -12.80 -10.16 11.55
N ASN A 85 -13.87 -9.64 10.97
CA ASN A 85 -13.79 -8.55 9.99
C ASN A 85 -13.32 -7.22 10.58
N ARG A 86 -13.38 -7.05 11.91
CA ARG A 86 -12.83 -5.87 12.61
C ARG A 86 -11.37 -6.04 13.00
N LYS A 87 -10.85 -7.27 12.90
CA LYS A 87 -9.46 -7.60 13.28
C LYS A 87 -8.46 -7.33 12.17
N VAL A 88 -8.86 -7.56 10.92
CA VAL A 88 -8.00 -7.36 9.75
C VAL A 88 -8.59 -6.26 8.89
N LEU A 89 -7.91 -5.11 8.85
CA LEU A 89 -8.32 -3.93 8.11
C LEU A 89 -7.35 -3.67 6.95
N ASN A 90 -7.83 -3.03 5.90
CA ASN A 90 -6.97 -2.57 4.79
C ASN A 90 -6.63 -1.09 4.98
N LEU A 91 -5.34 -0.74 4.84
CA LEU A 91 -4.90 0.65 4.83
C LEU A 91 -5.37 1.34 3.54
N LEU A 92 -6.31 2.26 3.67
CA LEU A 92 -6.84 3.01 2.53
C LEU A 92 -5.70 3.79 1.83
N GLY A 93 -5.57 3.58 0.52
CA GLY A 93 -4.52 4.21 -0.29
C GLY A 93 -3.12 3.61 -0.13
N GLY A 94 -2.94 2.59 0.71
CA GLY A 94 -1.66 1.91 0.89
C GLY A 94 -0.51 2.84 1.30
N ILE A 95 0.70 2.56 0.81
CA ILE A 95 1.87 3.42 1.02
C ILE A 95 1.68 4.82 0.44
N ALA A 96 1.00 4.96 -0.71
CA ALA A 96 0.73 6.28 -1.28
C ALA A 96 -0.07 7.16 -0.30
N GLY A 97 -1.17 6.63 0.25
CA GLY A 97 -1.97 7.31 1.28
C GLY A 97 -1.19 7.61 2.56
N TRP A 98 -0.34 6.68 3.00
CA TRP A 98 0.55 6.87 4.15
C TRP A 98 1.50 8.06 3.96
N LEU A 99 2.18 8.12 2.82
CA LEU A 99 3.14 9.19 2.49
C LEU A 99 2.46 10.55 2.35
N HIS A 100 1.28 10.61 1.73
CA HIS A 100 0.49 11.84 1.67
C HIS A 100 0.05 12.34 3.04
N SER A 101 -0.07 11.45 4.02
CA SER A 101 -0.38 11.79 5.42
C SER A 101 0.86 12.23 6.22
N GLY A 102 2.02 12.40 5.58
CA GLY A 102 3.29 12.72 6.23
C GLY A 102 3.97 11.51 6.87
N GLY A 103 3.50 10.29 6.56
CA GLY A 103 4.12 9.05 6.98
C GLY A 103 5.54 8.89 6.44
N LYS A 104 6.34 8.10 7.14
CA LYS A 104 7.75 7.85 6.80
C LYS A 104 7.97 6.41 6.35
N LEU A 105 9.06 6.19 5.65
CA LEU A 105 9.51 4.87 5.22
C LEU A 105 10.83 4.53 5.88
N SER A 106 11.05 3.24 6.10
CA SER A 106 12.33 2.72 6.54
C SER A 106 12.80 1.57 5.65
N CYS A 107 14.11 1.41 5.54
CA CYS A 107 14.75 0.22 4.98
C CYS A 107 15.72 -0.31 6.04
N LYS A 108 15.56 -1.59 6.43
CA LYS A 108 16.41 -2.23 7.45
C LYS A 108 16.52 -1.40 8.76
N GLY A 109 15.39 -0.83 9.18
CA GLY A 109 15.29 -0.03 10.41
C GLY A 109 15.88 1.38 10.34
N ARG A 110 16.26 1.86 9.15
CA ARG A 110 16.75 3.23 8.93
C ARG A 110 15.77 4.02 8.07
N PRO A 111 15.54 5.32 8.37
CA PRO A 111 14.73 6.17 7.51
C PRO A 111 15.22 6.16 6.06
N THR A 112 14.30 6.15 5.11
CA THR A 112 14.60 6.15 3.68
C THR A 112 13.64 7.04 2.90
N ALA A 113 14.15 7.61 1.81
CA ALA A 113 13.34 8.31 0.80
C ALA A 113 12.99 7.40 -0.39
N TYR A 114 13.52 6.18 -0.44
CA TYR A 114 13.34 5.27 -1.56
C TYR A 114 12.02 4.53 -1.51
N LEU A 115 11.37 4.39 -2.66
CA LEU A 115 10.10 3.68 -2.79
C LEU A 115 10.04 2.92 -4.12
N HIS A 116 9.60 1.66 -4.05
CA HIS A 116 9.19 0.91 -5.22
C HIS A 116 7.68 1.10 -5.47
N PRO A 117 7.27 1.75 -6.58
CA PRO A 117 5.87 2.05 -6.85
C PRO A 117 5.12 0.87 -7.50
N TRP A 118 5.69 -0.33 -7.51
CA TRP A 118 5.23 -1.54 -8.21
C TRP A 118 5.27 -1.43 -9.74
N CYS A 119 4.67 -0.38 -10.31
CA CYS A 119 4.73 -0.10 -11.75
C CYS A 119 4.74 1.41 -12.03
N HIS A 120 5.18 1.77 -13.24
CA HIS A 120 5.28 3.16 -13.68
C HIS A 120 3.93 3.90 -13.67
N ALA A 121 2.82 3.20 -13.88
CA ALA A 121 1.48 3.79 -13.88
C ALA A 121 1.05 4.38 -12.52
N PHE A 122 1.74 4.04 -11.42
CA PHE A 122 1.43 4.54 -10.08
C PHE A 122 2.25 5.76 -9.65
N LEU A 123 3.16 6.24 -10.50
CA LEU A 123 4.05 7.36 -10.14
C LEU A 123 3.29 8.63 -9.76
N ASP A 124 2.19 8.92 -10.45
CA ASP A 124 1.35 10.11 -10.24
C ASP A 124 0.56 10.07 -8.91
N LEU A 125 0.59 8.94 -8.19
CA LEU A 125 -0.11 8.77 -6.92
C LEU A 125 0.73 9.16 -5.71
N PHE A 126 2.04 9.37 -5.87
CA PHE A 126 2.95 9.66 -4.77
C PHE A 126 3.23 11.16 -4.62
N PRO A 127 3.58 11.64 -3.41
CA PRO A 127 3.99 13.03 -3.24
C PRO A 127 5.31 13.28 -4.00
N LEU A 128 5.38 14.44 -4.66
CA LEU A 128 6.42 14.77 -5.65
C LEU A 128 7.76 15.16 -5.02
N THR A 129 7.74 15.54 -3.74
CA THR A 129 8.91 16.10 -3.05
C THR A 129 9.46 15.11 -2.03
N GLY A 130 10.78 14.92 -2.05
CA GLY A 130 11.48 14.15 -1.03
C GLY A 130 11.43 12.62 -1.16
N LEU A 131 10.82 12.10 -2.23
CA LEU A 131 10.83 10.67 -2.56
C LEU A 131 11.73 10.38 -3.77
N GLN A 132 12.37 9.22 -3.74
CA GLN A 132 13.16 8.67 -4.84
C GLN A 132 12.54 7.34 -5.26
N MET A 133 12.10 7.25 -6.51
CA MET A 133 11.48 6.03 -7.04
C MET A 133 12.59 5.06 -7.46
N GLN A 134 12.47 3.82 -7.02
CA GLN A 134 13.38 2.74 -7.38
C GLN A 134 12.57 1.60 -7.97
N PHE A 135 12.90 1.20 -9.20
CA PHE A 135 12.31 0.06 -9.89
C PHE A 135 13.31 -1.09 -9.92
N ASP A 136 12.81 -2.30 -10.09
CA ASP A 136 13.66 -3.45 -10.40
C ASP A 136 14.28 -3.27 -11.80
N GLU A 137 15.61 -3.40 -11.91
CA GLU A 137 16.36 -3.21 -13.17
C GLU A 137 15.91 -4.15 -14.31
N THR A 138 15.12 -5.18 -13.99
CA THR A 138 14.68 -6.23 -14.92
C THR A 138 13.25 -6.05 -15.45
N MET A 139 12.50 -5.05 -14.98
CA MET A 139 11.12 -4.85 -15.42
C MET A 139 11.10 -3.93 -16.64
N PRO A 140 10.76 -4.42 -17.86
CA PRO A 140 10.60 -3.53 -18.99
C PRO A 140 9.49 -2.51 -18.68
N ASP A 141 9.76 -1.24 -18.98
CA ASP A 141 8.74 -0.19 -18.91
C ASP A 141 7.51 -0.66 -19.67
N PRO A 142 6.31 -0.66 -19.06
CA PRO A 142 5.11 -0.98 -19.80
C PRO A 142 4.99 0.01 -20.98
N ALA A 143 4.46 -0.43 -22.11
CA ALA A 143 4.45 0.37 -23.35
C ALA A 143 3.71 1.72 -23.23
N ASP A 144 2.94 1.90 -22.15
CA ASP A 144 2.20 3.10 -21.77
C ASP A 144 2.85 3.88 -20.61
N ALA A 145 4.07 3.52 -20.20
CA ALA A 145 4.83 4.25 -19.20
C ALA A 145 5.10 5.68 -19.70
N LEU A 146 4.49 6.66 -19.04
CA LEU A 146 4.92 8.04 -19.18
C LEU A 146 6.28 8.17 -18.49
N CYS A 147 7.23 8.83 -19.16
CA CYS A 147 8.53 9.12 -18.57
C CYS A 147 8.31 9.88 -17.25
N PHE A 148 8.80 9.34 -16.13
CA PHE A 148 8.64 9.94 -14.79
C PHE A 148 9.04 11.42 -14.75
N ALA A 149 10.05 11.80 -15.53
CA ALA A 149 10.48 13.19 -15.67
C ALA A 149 9.37 14.11 -16.25
N ALA A 150 8.56 13.61 -17.19
CA ALA A 150 7.47 14.35 -17.80
C ALA A 150 6.27 14.53 -16.83
N CYS A 151 5.94 13.49 -16.04
CA CYS A 151 4.93 13.60 -14.99
C CYS A 151 5.37 14.58 -13.90
N LYS A 152 6.63 14.48 -13.45
CA LYS A 152 7.21 15.37 -12.46
C LYS A 152 7.21 16.83 -12.91
N SER A 153 7.66 17.13 -14.13
CA SER A 153 7.64 18.48 -14.69
C SER A 153 6.22 19.04 -14.76
N SER A 154 5.26 18.25 -15.24
CA SER A 154 3.85 18.66 -15.36
C SER A 154 3.22 19.00 -14.01
N CYS A 155 3.64 18.32 -12.95
CA CYS A 155 3.19 18.61 -11.60
C CYS A 155 3.94 19.78 -10.94
N GLU A 156 5.23 19.98 -11.22
CA GLU A 156 6.01 21.12 -10.74
C GLU A 156 5.51 22.45 -11.35
N ASP A 157 4.95 22.40 -12.56
CA ASP A 157 4.33 23.53 -13.25
C ASP A 157 2.90 23.85 -12.76
N ALA A 158 2.34 23.04 -11.86
CA ALA A 158 0.98 23.22 -11.34
C ALA A 158 0.94 24.30 -10.23
N PRO A 159 -0.05 25.22 -10.25
CA PRO A 159 -0.10 26.37 -9.34
C PRO A 159 -0.18 25.97 -7.86
N ASP A 160 0.61 26.65 -7.03
CA ASP A 160 0.87 26.27 -5.64
C ASP A 160 -0.36 26.47 -4.73
N LYS A 161 -0.76 25.40 -4.04
CA LYS A 161 -1.82 25.39 -3.01
C LYS A 161 -1.44 24.47 -1.84
N GLY A 162 -1.94 24.73 -0.64
CA GLY A 162 -1.57 24.00 0.58
C GLY A 162 -1.86 22.48 0.54
N VAL A 163 -1.03 21.71 1.24
CA VAL A 163 -0.98 20.23 1.23
C VAL A 163 -2.32 19.54 1.55
N PRO A 164 -3.13 19.97 2.54
CA PRO A 164 -4.42 19.32 2.82
C PRO A 164 -5.48 19.55 1.71
N GLN A 165 -5.41 20.68 1.02
CA GLN A 165 -6.28 20.99 -0.12
C GLN A 165 -5.80 20.28 -1.40
N LYS A 166 -4.50 20.08 -1.59
CA LYS A 166 -3.94 19.27 -2.68
C LYS A 166 -4.39 17.81 -2.61
N LEU A 167 -4.54 17.23 -1.42
CA LEU A 167 -5.01 15.84 -1.21
C LEU A 167 -6.49 15.65 -1.53
N LEU A 168 -7.35 16.52 -1.00
CA LEU A 168 -8.78 16.50 -1.31
C LEU A 168 -9.03 16.84 -2.78
N GLN A 169 -8.23 17.73 -3.36
CA GLN A 169 -8.31 18.12 -4.77
C GLN A 169 -7.76 17.02 -5.70
N LEU A 170 -6.67 16.30 -5.39
CA LEU A 170 -6.21 15.16 -6.20
C LEU A 170 -7.27 14.06 -6.32
N CYS A 171 -7.96 13.75 -5.21
CA CYS A 171 -9.03 12.76 -5.22
C CYS A 171 -10.36 13.27 -5.84
N THR A 172 -10.53 14.58 -6.04
CA THR A 172 -11.80 15.18 -6.53
C THR A 172 -11.69 15.99 -7.83
N THR A 173 -10.48 16.29 -8.32
CA THR A 173 -10.25 17.10 -9.54
C THR A 173 -9.23 16.53 -10.49
N LEU A 174 -8.65 15.35 -10.24
CA LEU A 174 -8.20 14.57 -11.38
C LEU A 174 -9.44 14.36 -12.24
N PRO A 175 -9.43 14.78 -13.52
CA PRO A 175 -10.53 14.51 -14.43
C PRO A 175 -10.91 13.04 -14.27
N ARG A 176 -12.20 12.73 -14.25
CA ARG A 176 -12.67 11.36 -14.03
C ARG A 176 -11.99 10.40 -15.00
N GLU A 177 -11.63 10.93 -16.16
CA GLU A 177 -10.84 10.33 -17.22
C GLU A 177 -9.42 9.96 -16.76
N VAL A 178 -8.69 10.82 -16.03
CA VAL A 178 -7.33 10.55 -15.53
C VAL A 178 -7.33 9.55 -14.37
N ILE A 179 -8.31 9.65 -13.46
CA ILE A 179 -8.49 8.63 -12.41
C ILE A 179 -8.85 7.30 -13.07
N SER A 180 -9.83 7.31 -13.98
CA SER A 180 -10.26 6.12 -14.71
C SER A 180 -9.12 5.54 -15.53
N ASP A 181 -8.30 6.37 -16.18
CA ASP A 181 -7.17 5.96 -17.00
C ASP A 181 -6.03 5.40 -16.14
N SER A 182 -5.67 6.07 -15.04
CA SER A 182 -4.68 5.55 -14.09
C SER A 182 -5.13 4.24 -13.45
N LEU A 183 -6.40 4.14 -13.05
CA LEU A 183 -6.98 2.89 -12.55
C LEU A 183 -7.09 1.84 -13.67
N THR A 184 -7.38 2.22 -14.91
CA THR A 184 -7.46 1.30 -16.06
C THR A 184 -6.08 0.77 -16.43
N ARG A 185 -5.04 1.62 -16.51
CA ARG A 185 -3.65 1.23 -16.70
C ARG A 185 -3.17 0.32 -15.58
N ALA A 186 -3.51 0.67 -14.34
CA ALA A 186 -3.24 -0.15 -13.18
C ALA A 186 -3.96 -1.50 -13.26
N MET A 187 -5.23 -1.54 -13.63
CA MET A 187 -6.00 -2.78 -13.78
C MET A 187 -5.46 -3.64 -14.93
N ARG A 188 -5.05 -3.05 -16.06
CA ARG A 188 -4.39 -3.76 -17.17
C ARG A 188 -3.04 -4.33 -16.73
N SER A 189 -2.27 -3.55 -15.95
CA SER A 189 -1.02 -4.02 -15.36
C SER A 189 -1.30 -5.15 -14.37
N VAL A 190 -2.34 -5.08 -13.53
CA VAL A 190 -2.69 -6.17 -12.61
C VAL A 190 -3.06 -7.45 -13.37
N LEU A 191 -3.85 -7.35 -14.44
CA LEU A 191 -4.23 -8.51 -15.26
C LEU A 191 -3.07 -9.13 -16.03
N ALA A 192 -2.04 -8.35 -16.38
CA ALA A 192 -0.84 -8.85 -17.03
C ALA A 192 0.15 -9.56 -16.05
N TYR A 193 -0.07 -9.45 -14.74
CA TYR A 193 0.75 -10.04 -13.68
C TYR A 193 0.05 -11.20 -12.95
N GLU A 194 -1.18 -11.57 -13.34
CA GLU A 194 -1.89 -12.77 -12.83
C GLU A 194 -1.59 -14.05 -13.64
N ASP A 195 -0.39 -14.19 -14.20
CA ASP A 195 0.17 -15.46 -14.71
C ASP A 195 1.40 -15.91 -13.89
#